data_AF-A0A562GR99-F1
#
_entry.id   AF-A0A562GR99-F1
#
_cell.length_a   1.000
_cell.length_b   1.000
_cell.length_c   1.000
_cell.angle_alpha   90.00
_cell.angle_beta   90.00
_cell.angle_gamma   90.00
#
_symmetry.space_group_name_H-M   'P 1'
#
loop_
_entity.id
_entity.type
_entity.pdbx_description
1 polymer ?
#
loop_
_entity_poly.entity_id
_entity_poly.type
_entity_poly.pdbx_seq_one_letter_code
_entity_poly.pdbx_strand_id
1 'polypeptide(L)'
;MTEETELLDKIEADEVIVEVIDKNTGKMFRRNLPVRYFETTNGVVLSGETLDGKPAEINFLSDAALAKINDLFGKGPEHSPCDNKEEQG
;
A
#
# COMPACT_ATOMS: atom_id res chain seq x y z
N MET A 1 -4.87 10.61 -34.76
CA MET A 1 -4.53 9.67 -33.68
C MET A 1 -4.17 10.51 -32.48
N THR A 2 -5.17 10.90 -31.69
CA THR A 2 -4.94 11.51 -30.38
C THR A 2 -4.59 10.38 -29.44
N GLU A 3 -3.32 10.33 -29.03
CA GLU A 3 -2.92 9.50 -27.90
C GLU A 3 -3.58 10.09 -26.67
N GLU A 4 -4.76 9.56 -26.36
CA GLU A 4 -5.40 9.75 -25.07
C GLU A 4 -4.49 9.03 -24.08
N THR A 5 -3.56 9.77 -23.48
CA THR A 5 -2.88 9.35 -22.26
C THR A 5 -3.98 9.26 -21.21
N GLU A 6 -4.75 8.16 -21.22
CA GLU A 6 -5.60 7.79 -20.10
C GLU A 6 -4.66 7.82 -18.90
N LEU A 7 -4.89 8.79 -18.01
CA LEU A 7 -4.27 8.82 -16.70
C LEU A 7 -4.67 7.49 -16.08
N LEU A 8 -3.75 6.51 -16.11
CA LEU A 8 -3.97 5.22 -15.48
C LEU A 8 -3.95 5.48 -13.98
N ASP A 9 -5.11 5.82 -13.42
CA ASP A 9 -5.31 5.99 -11.98
C ASP A 9 -5.09 4.67 -11.23
N LYS A 10 -5.03 3.56 -11.97
CA LYS A 10 -4.89 2.20 -11.47
C LYS A 10 -4.20 1.26 -12.48
N ILE A 11 -3.28 0.42 -11.99
CA ILE A 11 -2.71 -0.72 -12.73
C ILE A 11 -3.08 -2.02 -12.00
N GLU A 12 -3.51 -3.04 -12.74
CA GLU A 12 -3.87 -4.37 -12.22
C GLU A 12 -3.29 -5.50 -13.07
N ALA A 13 -2.80 -6.57 -12.44
CA ALA A 13 -2.37 -7.79 -13.11
C ALA A 13 -2.47 -9.01 -12.18
N ASP A 14 -2.66 -10.21 -12.73
CA ASP A 14 -2.60 -11.48 -11.98
C ASP A 14 -1.24 -12.20 -12.07
N GLU A 15 -0.35 -11.72 -12.95
CA GLU A 15 1.02 -12.20 -13.10
C GLU A 15 1.97 -11.01 -13.24
N VAL A 16 3.14 -11.11 -12.61
CA VAL A 16 4.22 -10.13 -12.73
C VAL A 16 5.49 -10.77 -13.25
N ILE A 17 6.35 -9.95 -13.84
CA ILE A 17 7.71 -10.33 -14.19
C ILE A 17 8.66 -9.64 -13.22
N VAL A 18 9.44 -10.42 -12.48
CA VAL A 18 10.45 -9.91 -11.55
C VAL A 18 11.84 -10.09 -12.15
N GLU A 19 12.59 -9.00 -12.18
CA GLU A 19 14.02 -9.00 -12.50
C GLU A 19 14.82 -8.86 -11.20
N VAL A 20 15.67 -9.86 -10.92
CA VAL A 20 16.47 -9.95 -9.70
C VAL A 20 17.94 -9.89 -10.08
N ILE A 21 18.66 -8.93 -9.51
CA ILE A 21 20.11 -8.84 -9.63
C ILE A 21 20.73 -9.44 -8.37
N ASP A 22 21.43 -10.56 -8.53
CA ASP A 22 22.12 -11.19 -7.41
C ASP A 22 23.29 -10.31 -6.93
N LYS A 23 23.31 -9.96 -5.65
CA LYS A 23 24.30 -9.04 -5.06
C LYS A 23 25.73 -9.58 -5.13
N ASN A 24 25.92 -10.90 -5.06
CA ASN A 24 27.24 -11.51 -4.97
C ASN A 24 27.88 -11.70 -6.36
N THR A 25 27.09 -12.05 -7.36
CA THR A 25 27.57 -12.36 -8.72
C THR A 25 27.27 -11.27 -9.75
N GLY A 26 26.38 -10.33 -9.44
CA GLY A 26 25.90 -9.29 -10.36
C GLY A 26 25.01 -9.82 -11.49
N LYS A 27 24.66 -11.11 -11.48
CA LYS A 27 23.85 -11.73 -12.54
C LYS A 27 22.39 -11.33 -12.39
N MET A 28 21.76 -11.03 -13.53
CA MET A 28 20.33 -10.76 -13.63
C MET A 28 19.55 -12.05 -13.94
N PHE A 29 18.46 -12.26 -13.21
CA PHE A 29 17.51 -13.36 -13.43
C PHE A 29 16.12 -12.78 -13.62
N ARG A 30 15.36 -13.34 -14.55
CA ARG A 30 13.96 -12.94 -14.82
C ARG A 30 13.04 -14.11 -14.53
N ARG A 31 11.93 -13.84 -13.82
CA ARG A 31 10.93 -14.85 -13.46
C ARG A 31 9.53 -14.29 -13.60
N ASN A 32 8.62 -15.08 -14.15
CA ASN A 32 7.19 -14.84 -14.08
C ASN A 32 6.68 -15.42 -12.76
N LEU A 33 5.97 -14.61 -11.98
CA LEU A 33 5.39 -15.01 -10.70
C LEU A 33 3.87 -14.78 -10.73
N PRO A 34 3.06 -15.78 -10.32
CA PRO A 34 1.62 -15.62 -10.18
C PRO A 34 1.30 -14.83 -8.90
N VAL A 35 1.57 -13.53 -8.94
CA VAL A 35 1.32 -12.59 -7.87
C VAL A 35 0.36 -11.54 -8.40
N ARG A 36 -0.74 -11.33 -7.69
CA ARG A 36 -1.68 -10.28 -8.04
C ARG A 36 -1.07 -8.93 -7.68
N TYR A 37 -0.98 -8.06 -8.67
CA TYR A 37 -0.47 -6.69 -8.62
C TYR A 37 -1.63 -5.70 -8.65
N PHE A 38 -1.62 -4.75 -7.74
CA PHE A 38 -2.57 -3.63 -7.72
C PHE A 38 -1.83 -2.34 -7.35
N GLU A 39 -1.84 -1.35 -8.23
CA GLU A 39 -1.20 -0.06 -8.00
C GLU A 39 -2.20 1.07 -8.20
N THR A 40 -2.14 2.06 -7.32
CA THR A 40 -2.86 3.33 -7.40
C THR A 40 -1.97 4.46 -6.87
N THR A 41 -2.48 5.69 -6.81
CA THR A 41 -1.83 6.82 -6.12
C THR A 41 -1.52 6.57 -4.63
N ASN A 42 -2.21 5.61 -4.00
CA ASN A 42 -1.96 5.21 -2.61
C ASN A 42 -0.77 4.25 -2.47
N GLY A 43 -0.27 3.69 -3.57
CA GLY A 43 0.87 2.78 -3.59
C GLY A 43 0.55 1.44 -4.25
N VAL A 44 1.36 0.44 -3.94
CA VAL A 44 1.39 -0.88 -4.59
C VAL A 44 1.07 -1.98 -3.60
N VAL A 45 0.17 -2.88 -3.99
CA VAL A 45 -0.18 -4.09 -3.26
C VAL A 45 0.19 -5.30 -4.10
N LEU A 46 1.00 -6.18 -3.53
CA LEU A 46 1.32 -7.50 -4.08
C LEU A 46 0.62 -8.54 -3.22
N SER A 47 -0.20 -9.40 -3.82
CA SER A 47 -0.99 -10.39 -3.10
C SER A 47 -0.84 -11.79 -3.69
N GLY A 48 -0.88 -12.79 -2.82
CA GLY A 48 -0.75 -14.20 -3.18
C GLY A 48 -1.04 -15.09 -1.98
N GLU A 49 -0.46 -16.29 -1.98
CA GLU A 49 -0.64 -17.27 -0.91
C GLU A 49 0.72 -17.75 -0.37
N THR A 50 0.73 -18.04 0.92
CA THR A 50 1.82 -18.73 1.61
C THR A 50 1.86 -20.22 1.26
N LEU A 51 2.93 -20.92 1.65
CA LEU A 51 3.07 -22.36 1.40
C LEU A 51 1.95 -23.20 2.04
N ASP A 52 1.36 -22.73 3.14
CA ASP A 52 0.20 -23.36 3.79
C ASP A 52 -1.15 -22.87 3.24
N GLY A 53 -1.16 -22.16 2.10
CA GLY A 53 -2.36 -21.73 1.40
C GLY A 53 -3.10 -20.56 2.05
N LYS A 54 -2.46 -19.85 3.00
CA LYS A 54 -3.06 -18.65 3.59
C LYS A 54 -2.79 -17.43 2.71
N PRO A 55 -3.77 -16.54 2.50
CA PRO A 55 -3.56 -15.27 1.82
C PRO A 55 -2.43 -14.47 2.48
N ALA A 56 -1.57 -13.86 1.67
CA ALA A 56 -0.50 -12.98 2.11
C ALA A 56 -0.36 -11.79 1.16
N GLU A 57 0.01 -10.65 1.75
CA GLU A 57 0.15 -9.39 1.02
C GLU A 57 1.41 -8.63 1.44
N ILE A 58 2.02 -7.93 0.48
CA ILE A 58 3.05 -6.92 0.71
C ILE A 58 2.49 -5.59 0.23
N ASN A 59 2.41 -4.63 1.14
CA ASN A 59 1.84 -3.31 0.91
C ASN A 59 2.95 -2.26 0.92
N PHE A 60 3.16 -1.58 -0.20
CA PHE A 60 4.00 -0.39 -0.32
C PHE A 60 3.10 0.83 -0.33
N LEU A 61 3.07 1.57 0.77
CA LEU A 61 2.19 2.72 0.93
C LEU A 61 2.91 4.02 0.58
N SER A 62 2.26 4.89 -0.18
CA SER A 62 2.73 6.25 -0.43
C SER A 62 2.48 7.14 0.79
N ASP A 63 3.13 8.30 0.84
CA ASP A 63 2.89 9.31 1.88
C ASP A 63 1.42 9.75 1.92
N ALA A 64 0.75 9.81 0.75
CA ALA A 64 -0.67 10.14 0.66
C ALA A 64 -1.55 9.07 1.34
N ALA A 65 -1.21 7.79 1.16
CA ALA A 65 -1.91 6.70 1.84
C ALA A 65 -1.70 6.75 3.35
N LEU A 66 -0.46 7.01 3.80
CA LEU A 66 -0.15 7.15 5.23
C LEU A 66 -0.88 8.35 5.86
N ALA A 67 -0.95 9.48 5.15
CA ALA A 67 -1.69 10.65 5.60
C ALA A 67 -3.19 10.33 5.76
N LYS A 68 -3.78 9.61 4.79
CA LYS A 68 -5.18 9.17 4.85
C LYS A 68 -5.44 8.21 6.01
N ILE A 69 -4.52 7.27 6.25
CA ILE A 69 -4.60 6.34 7.38
C ILE A 69 -4.58 7.11 8.71
N ASN A 70 -3.65 8.06 8.86
CA ASN A 70 -3.54 8.88 10.07
C ASN A 70 -4.78 9.76 10.31
N ASP A 71 -5.38 10.30 9.24
CA ASP A 71 -6.62 11.09 9.33
C ASP A 71 -7.81 10.22 9.79
N LEU A 72 -7.92 9.00 9.27
CA LEU A 72 -8.96 8.03 9.68
C LEU A 72 -8.84 7.62 11.14
N PHE A 73 -7.62 7.46 11.65
CA PHE A 73 -7.43 7.10 13.06
C PHE A 73 -7.81 8.22 14.01
N GLY A 74 -7.85 9.49 13.55
CA GLY A 74 -8.23 10.65 14.32
C GLY A 74 -7.31 10.89 15.52
N LYS A 75 -6.85 12.12 15.71
CA LYS A 75 -6.45 12.51 17.07
C LYS A 75 -7.74 12.76 17.83
N GLY A 76 -8.24 11.74 18.52
CA GLY A 76 -9.36 11.90 19.44
C GLY A 76 -9.10 13.12 20.37
N PRO A 77 -10.15 13.82 20.84
CA PRO A 77 -9.95 14.99 21.69
C PRO A 77 -9.01 14.65 22.85
N GLU A 78 -7.92 15.40 23.03
CA GLU A 78 -6.97 15.15 24.13
C GLU A 78 -7.59 15.37 25.52
N HIS A 79 -8.71 16.08 25.57
CA HIS A 79 -9.45 16.34 26.80
C HIS A 79 -10.85 15.75 26.73
N SER A 80 -11.22 15.04 27.79
CA SER A 80 -12.60 14.58 27.98
C SER A 80 -13.50 15.81 28.15
N PRO A 81 -14.70 15.84 27.53
CA PRO A 81 -15.68 16.92 27.73
C PRO A 81 -16.16 17.11 29.18
N CYS A 82 -15.69 16.29 30.12
CA CYS A 82 -16.13 16.25 31.51
C CYS A 82 -15.19 16.96 32.51
N ASP A 83 -14.05 17.51 32.09
CA ASP A 83 -13.09 18.13 33.03
C ASP A 83 -13.46 19.54 33.52
N ASN A 84 -14.63 20.08 33.16
CA ASN A 84 -15.05 21.44 33.54
C ASN A 84 -16.37 21.46 34.32
N LYS A 85 -16.46 20.70 35.42
CA LYS A 85 -17.41 21.01 36.49
C LYS A 85 -16.67 21.02 37.82
N GLU A 86 -16.95 22.06 38.60
CA GLU A 86 -16.28 22.48 39.84
C GLU A 86 -15.05 23.35 39.49
N GLU A 87 -15.17 24.67 39.45
CA GLU A 87 -15.38 25.55 40.60
C GLU A 87 -16.27 26.75 40.24
N GLN A 88 -17.48 26.82 40.81
CA GLN A 88 -18.20 28.09 40.98
C GLN A 88 -17.88 28.57 42.39
N GLY A 89 -17.04 29.61 42.47
CA GLY A 89 -16.88 30.46 43.65
C GLY A 89 -17.75 31.70 43.55
#